data_AF-L7V6I0-F1
#
_entry.id   AF-L7V6I0-F1
#
_cell.length_a   1.000
_cell.length_b   1.000
_cell.length_c   1.000
_cell.angle_alpha   90.00
_cell.angle_beta   90.00
_cell.angle_gamma   90.00
#
_symmetry.space_group_name_H-M   'P 1'
#
loop_
_entity.id
_entity.type
_entity.pdbx_description
1 polymer ?
#
loop_
_entity_poly.entity_id
_entity_poly.type
_entity_poly.pdbx_seq_one_letter_code
_entity_poly.pdbx_strand_id
1 'polypeptide(L)'
;MGAEGYLRRLTRRLTEDPEQRDVEELSDEVVNTGAQRAIDCQRGQEVTMVGTLRSVETNGKGCSGGVRAELFDGSDTVTLVWLGQRRIPGIDSGRTLRVRGRLGKLENGSKAIYNPHYEIQR
;
A
#
# COMPACT_ATOMS: atom_id res chain seq x y z
N MET A 1 30.85 16.46 38.06
CA MET A 1 30.13 17.67 37.59
C MET A 1 31.04 18.33 36.57
N GLY A 2 30.89 18.04 35.28
CA GLY A 2 29.99 18.76 34.36
C GLY A 2 30.67 20.09 33.94
N ALA A 3 30.92 20.42 32.68
CA ALA A 3 30.34 19.95 31.43
C ALA A 3 31.31 20.16 30.24
N GLU A 4 31.30 19.16 29.35
CA GLU A 4 31.14 19.25 27.90
C GLU A 4 32.11 20.12 27.08
N GLY A 5 33.12 19.43 26.54
CA GLY A 5 33.90 19.87 25.40
C GLY A 5 33.10 19.82 24.11
N TYR A 6 32.91 20.99 23.50
CA TYR A 6 32.59 21.12 22.09
C TYR A 6 33.88 21.10 21.26
N LEU A 7 33.72 20.70 20.00
CA LEU A 7 34.70 20.60 18.91
C LEU A 7 35.28 19.18 18.71
N ARG A 8 34.80 18.52 17.65
CA ARG A 8 35.68 18.29 16.49
C ARG A 8 34.91 17.90 15.24
N ARG A 9 35.31 18.56 14.17
CA ARG A 9 34.98 18.31 12.76
C ARG A 9 35.62 16.99 12.29
N LEU A 10 35.28 16.67 11.04
CA LEU A 10 35.97 15.84 10.04
C LEU A 10 35.50 14.37 10.03
N THR A 11 35.35 13.65 8.92
CA THR A 11 35.42 13.91 7.47
C THR A 11 34.98 12.60 6.79
N ARG A 12 34.30 12.72 5.65
CA ARG A 12 34.49 11.94 4.41
C ARG A 12 34.23 10.40 4.43
N ARG A 13 33.20 10.05 3.64
CA ARG A 13 33.05 8.92 2.69
C ARG A 13 33.76 7.61 3.01
N LEU A 14 32.98 6.54 3.16
CA LEU A 14 33.37 5.21 2.68
C LEU A 14 32.18 4.59 1.93
N THR A 15 32.44 4.31 0.65
CA THR A 15 31.81 3.26 -0.15
C THR A 15 31.94 1.92 0.57
N GLU A 16 30.83 1.21 0.74
CA GLU A 16 30.83 -0.22 0.99
C GLU A 16 29.56 -0.82 0.39
N ASP A 17 29.78 -1.65 -0.63
CA ASP A 17 28.86 -2.66 -1.12
C ASP A 17 28.47 -3.59 0.04
N PRO A 18 27.19 -3.99 0.12
CA PRO A 18 26.97 -5.42 0.22
C PRO A 18 25.84 -5.87 -0.69
N GLU A 19 26.24 -6.62 -1.71
CA GLU A 19 25.54 -7.82 -2.15
C GLU A 19 24.98 -8.61 -0.95
N GLN A 20 23.82 -9.23 -1.17
CA GLN A 20 23.16 -10.18 -0.26
C GLN A 20 22.66 -9.61 1.07
N ARG A 21 21.42 -9.12 1.05
CA ARG A 21 20.49 -9.31 2.15
C ARG A 21 19.32 -10.14 1.68
N ASP A 22 19.45 -11.42 2.01
CA ASP A 22 18.38 -12.34 2.39
C ASP A 22 17.07 -12.19 1.60
N VAL A 23 17.05 -12.87 0.44
CA VAL A 23 15.80 -13.30 -0.21
C VAL A 23 15.34 -14.57 0.51
N GLU A 24 14.94 -14.44 1.77
CA GLU A 24 14.20 -15.47 2.49
C GLU A 24 13.56 -14.79 3.72
N GLU A 25 12.35 -15.20 4.09
CA GLU A 25 11.56 -14.68 5.23
C GLU A 25 10.67 -13.44 5.01
N LEU A 26 9.68 -13.54 4.11
CA LEU A 26 8.43 -12.76 4.26
C LEU A 26 7.21 -13.50 3.69
N SER A 27 7.16 -14.82 3.90
CA SER A 27 6.08 -15.69 3.43
C SER A 27 5.08 -16.08 4.54
N ASP A 28 5.33 -15.74 5.82
CA ASP A 28 4.63 -16.38 6.95
C ASP A 28 3.67 -15.51 7.78
N GLU A 29 3.51 -14.21 7.49
CA GLU A 29 2.55 -13.33 8.22
C GLU A 29 1.22 -13.08 7.48
N VAL A 30 0.89 -13.88 6.47
CA VAL A 30 -0.33 -13.72 5.63
C VAL A 30 -1.45 -14.70 6.00
N VAL A 31 -1.22 -15.67 6.89
CA VAL A 31 -2.06 -16.89 6.94
C VAL A 31 -3.25 -16.86 7.91
N ASN A 32 -3.59 -15.77 8.63
CA ASN A 32 -4.69 -15.87 9.62
C ASN A 32 -5.71 -14.71 9.77
N THR A 33 -5.84 -13.79 8.81
CA THR A 33 -6.61 -12.53 9.01
C THR A 33 -7.99 -12.44 8.36
N GLY A 34 -8.54 -13.53 7.79
CA GLY A 34 -9.86 -13.50 7.14
C GLY A 34 -9.88 -12.67 5.84
N ALA A 35 -8.71 -12.43 5.26
CA ALA A 35 -8.57 -11.78 3.96
C ALA A 35 -9.00 -12.74 2.83
N GLN A 36 -9.77 -12.22 1.90
CA GLN A 36 -10.26 -12.93 0.72
C GLN A 36 -9.38 -12.57 -0.48
N ARG A 37 -9.17 -13.56 -1.35
CA ARG A 37 -8.46 -13.38 -2.61
C ARG A 37 -9.32 -12.58 -3.58
N ALA A 38 -8.69 -11.63 -4.26
CA ALA A 38 -9.36 -10.75 -5.20
C ALA A 38 -9.99 -11.47 -6.36
N ILE A 39 -9.33 -12.50 -6.90
CA ILE A 39 -9.87 -13.28 -8.01
C ILE A 39 -11.21 -13.96 -7.67
N ASP A 40 -11.40 -14.37 -6.42
CA ASP A 40 -12.57 -15.14 -5.96
C ASP A 40 -13.75 -14.24 -5.55
N CYS A 41 -13.55 -12.91 -5.51
CA CYS A 41 -14.56 -11.95 -5.09
C CYS A 41 -15.39 -11.39 -6.26
N GLN A 42 -16.67 -11.16 -5.99
CA GLN A 42 -17.70 -10.71 -6.93
C GLN A 42 -18.25 -9.33 -6.56
N ARG A 43 -18.79 -8.64 -7.57
CA ARG A 43 -19.43 -7.33 -7.41
C ARG A 43 -20.57 -7.42 -6.38
N GLY A 44 -20.59 -6.46 -5.46
CA GLY A 44 -21.60 -6.31 -4.42
C GLY A 44 -21.20 -6.93 -3.09
N GLN A 45 -20.18 -7.79 -3.03
CA GLN A 45 -19.75 -8.43 -1.79
C GLN A 45 -19.02 -7.44 -0.88
N GLU A 46 -19.24 -7.55 0.44
CA GLU A 46 -18.32 -7.00 1.43
C GLU A 46 -17.09 -7.89 1.51
N VAL A 47 -15.92 -7.29 1.36
CA VAL A 47 -14.65 -8.01 1.30
C VAL A 47 -13.63 -7.37 2.24
N THR A 48 -12.78 -8.22 2.81
CA THR A 48 -11.53 -7.81 3.44
C THR A 48 -10.39 -8.39 2.62
N MET A 49 -9.40 -7.60 2.25
CA MET A 49 -8.31 -8.02 1.36
C MET A 49 -6.99 -7.48 1.87
N VAL A 50 -5.90 -8.20 1.64
CA VAL A 50 -4.55 -7.75 1.95
C VAL A 50 -3.74 -7.79 0.67
N GLY A 51 -3.02 -6.72 0.38
CA GLY A 51 -2.18 -6.66 -0.82
C GLY A 51 -1.23 -5.47 -0.81
N THR A 52 -0.35 -5.43 -1.80
CA THR A 52 0.61 -4.36 -1.98
C THR A 52 0.09 -3.33 -2.98
N LEU A 53 0.24 -2.05 -2.66
CA LEU A 53 -0.05 -0.95 -3.57
C LEU A 53 1.00 -0.90 -4.68
N ARG A 54 0.59 -1.13 -5.93
CA ARG A 54 1.47 -1.06 -7.10
C ARG A 54 1.63 0.37 -7.61
N SER A 55 0.53 1.11 -7.61
CA SER A 55 0.49 2.49 -8.09
C SER A 55 -0.42 3.32 -7.21
N VAL A 56 -0.11 4.62 -7.10
CA VAL A 56 -0.96 5.62 -6.44
C VAL A 56 -1.01 6.84 -7.35
N GLU A 57 -2.21 7.20 -7.76
CA GLU A 57 -2.49 8.32 -8.64
C GLU A 57 -3.30 9.36 -7.89
N THR A 58 -2.86 10.61 -7.94
CA THR A 58 -3.62 11.76 -7.42
C THR A 58 -4.00 12.65 -8.59
N ASN A 59 -5.24 13.15 -8.60
CA ASN A 59 -5.73 14.08 -9.63
C ASN A 59 -5.69 13.53 -11.08
N GLY A 60 -5.94 12.23 -11.26
CA GLY A 60 -6.01 11.59 -12.58
C GLY A 60 -7.30 11.91 -13.37
N LYS A 61 -7.28 11.68 -14.70
CA LYS A 61 -8.48 11.81 -15.56
C LYS A 61 -9.58 10.86 -15.05
N GLY A 62 -10.77 11.40 -14.77
CA GLY A 62 -11.88 10.63 -14.18
C GLY A 62 -11.89 10.56 -12.64
N CYS A 63 -10.93 11.20 -11.96
CA CYS A 63 -10.89 11.31 -10.49
C CYS A 63 -10.52 12.75 -10.09
N SER A 64 -11.24 13.74 -10.62
CA SER A 64 -11.03 15.15 -10.27
C SER A 64 -11.22 15.34 -8.77
N GLY A 65 -10.14 15.60 -8.05
CA GLY A 65 -10.15 15.75 -6.60
C GLY A 65 -10.19 14.45 -5.79
N GLY A 66 -9.82 13.31 -6.38
CA GLY A 66 -9.70 12.03 -5.66
C GLY A 66 -8.31 11.38 -5.74
N VAL A 67 -8.12 10.34 -4.93
CA VAL A 67 -6.94 9.46 -4.97
C VAL A 67 -7.38 8.09 -5.48
N ARG A 68 -6.58 7.52 -6.38
CA ARG A 68 -6.73 6.14 -6.85
C ARG A 68 -5.47 5.37 -6.51
N ALA A 69 -5.60 4.11 -6.12
CA ALA A 69 -4.46 3.23 -5.95
C ALA A 69 -4.78 1.82 -6.45
N GLU A 70 -3.80 1.12 -7.00
CA GLU A 70 -3.95 -0.27 -7.40
C GLU A 70 -3.41 -1.20 -6.32
N LEU A 71 -4.30 -1.96 -5.69
CA LEU A 71 -3.96 -2.99 -4.72
C LEU A 71 -3.84 -4.33 -5.44
N PHE A 72 -2.73 -5.05 -5.23
CA PHE A 72 -2.54 -6.39 -5.75
C PHE A 72 -2.29 -7.37 -4.59
N ASP A 73 -3.10 -8.42 -4.50
CA ASP A 73 -3.05 -9.41 -3.43
C ASP A 73 -2.29 -10.71 -3.81
N GLY A 74 -1.68 -10.75 -4.99
CA GLY A 74 -1.10 -11.97 -5.56
C GLY A 74 -1.99 -12.67 -6.59
N SER A 75 -3.31 -12.46 -6.53
CA SER A 75 -4.29 -13.15 -7.37
C SER A 75 -4.93 -12.27 -8.43
N ASP A 76 -5.28 -11.03 -8.10
CA ASP A 76 -5.90 -10.08 -9.01
C ASP A 76 -5.66 -8.63 -8.52
N THR A 77 -5.98 -7.65 -9.34
CA THR A 77 -5.84 -6.23 -9.01
C THR A 77 -7.19 -5.61 -8.66
N VAL A 78 -7.22 -4.84 -7.58
CA VAL A 78 -8.40 -4.08 -7.14
C VAL A 78 -8.03 -2.60 -7.04
N THR A 79 -8.81 -1.76 -7.72
CA THR A 79 -8.64 -0.31 -7.66
C THR A 79 -9.29 0.25 -6.39
N LEU A 80 -8.49 0.84 -5.50
CA LEU A 80 -8.98 1.62 -4.37
C LEU A 80 -9.25 3.04 -4.83
N VAL A 81 -10.42 3.58 -4.54
CA VAL A 81 -10.83 4.92 -4.96
C VAL A 81 -11.30 5.73 -3.77
N TRP A 82 -10.59 6.81 -3.44
CA TRP A 82 -11.03 7.78 -2.44
C TRP A 82 -11.55 9.04 -3.13
N LEU A 83 -12.84 9.31 -2.94
CA LEU A 83 -13.53 10.45 -3.55
C LEU A 83 -13.38 11.70 -2.69
N GLY A 84 -13.16 12.86 -3.33
CA GLY A 84 -13.09 14.16 -2.65
C GLY A 84 -11.86 14.36 -1.76
N GLN A 85 -10.91 13.41 -1.79
CA GLN A 85 -9.65 13.48 -1.06
C GLN A 85 -8.50 13.72 -2.03
N ARG A 86 -7.68 14.74 -1.79
CA ARG A 86 -6.52 15.06 -2.64
C ARG A 86 -5.27 14.25 -2.27
N ARG A 87 -5.23 13.72 -1.05
CA ARG A 87 -4.17 12.89 -0.49
C ARG A 87 -4.76 12.00 0.59
N ILE A 88 -4.28 10.76 0.69
CA ILE A 88 -4.58 9.86 1.79
C ILE A 88 -3.27 9.56 2.53
N PRO A 89 -3.18 9.79 3.86
CA PRO A 89 -1.96 9.53 4.62
C PRO A 89 -1.51 8.07 4.54
N GLY A 90 -0.21 7.87 4.25
CA GLY A 90 0.41 6.53 4.24
C GLY A 90 0.00 5.61 3.08
N ILE A 91 -0.75 6.13 2.11
CA ILE A 91 -1.06 5.45 0.85
C ILE A 91 0.03 5.84 -0.15
N ASP A 92 1.07 5.02 -0.20
CA ASP A 92 2.22 5.17 -1.09
C ASP A 92 2.48 3.83 -1.81
N SER A 93 3.00 3.89 -3.04
CA SER A 93 3.38 2.69 -3.78
C SER A 93 4.40 1.85 -3.01
N GLY A 94 4.29 0.52 -3.10
CA GLY A 94 5.12 -0.44 -2.37
C GLY A 94 4.62 -0.76 -0.96
N ARG A 95 3.62 -0.04 -0.43
CA ARG A 95 3.04 -0.34 0.89
C ARG A 95 2.06 -1.51 0.84
N THR A 96 2.12 -2.38 1.84
CA THR A 96 1.10 -3.42 2.04
C THR A 96 -0.04 -2.89 2.91
N LEU A 97 -1.27 -3.07 2.43
CA LEU A 97 -2.47 -2.64 3.12
C LEU A 97 -3.41 -3.80 3.35
N ARG A 98 -4.12 -3.75 4.48
CA ARG A 98 -5.39 -4.45 4.65
C ARG A 98 -6.51 -3.47 4.35
N VAL A 99 -7.41 -3.82 3.45
CA VAL A 99 -8.57 -3.01 3.07
C VAL A 99 -9.86 -3.75 3.35
N ARG A 100 -10.89 -3.02 3.78
CA ARG A 100 -12.25 -3.53 3.91
C ARG A 100 -13.22 -2.59 3.21
N GLY A 101 -14.14 -3.15 2.44
CA GLY A 101 -15.22 -2.39 1.83
C GLY A 101 -16.08 -3.23 0.93
N ARG A 102 -16.91 -2.58 0.12
CA ARG A 102 -17.77 -3.26 -0.85
C ARG A 102 -17.12 -3.27 -2.22
N LEU A 103 -17.01 -4.47 -2.81
CA LEU A 103 -16.42 -4.64 -4.13
C LEU A 103 -17.41 -4.18 -5.20
N GLY A 104 -16.98 -3.24 -6.02
CA GLY A 104 -17.66 -2.74 -7.20
C GLY A 104 -16.92 -3.10 -8.48
N LYS A 105 -17.36 -2.48 -9.58
CA LYS A 105 -16.66 -2.46 -10.86
C LYS A 105 -16.58 -1.04 -11.38
N LEU A 106 -15.45 -0.68 -11.98
CA LEU A 106 -15.31 0.51 -12.81
C LEU A 106 -16.00 0.29 -14.17
N GLU A 107 -16.16 1.36 -14.95
CA GLU A 107 -16.75 1.32 -16.29
C GLU A 107 -16.00 0.39 -17.24
N ASN A 108 -14.67 0.28 -17.08
CA ASN A 108 -13.82 -0.63 -17.84
C ASN A 108 -13.89 -2.10 -17.35
N GLY A 109 -14.73 -2.41 -16.36
CA GLY A 109 -14.93 -3.74 -15.81
C GLY A 109 -13.96 -4.15 -14.69
N SER A 110 -12.91 -3.37 -14.43
CA SER A 110 -11.95 -3.63 -13.34
C SER A 110 -12.61 -3.58 -11.97
N LYS A 111 -12.15 -4.43 -11.05
CA LYS A 111 -12.63 -4.45 -9.65
C LYS A 111 -12.23 -3.15 -8.94
N ALA A 112 -13.13 -2.61 -8.14
CA ALA A 112 -12.84 -1.42 -7.36
C ALA A 112 -13.50 -1.43 -5.99
N ILE A 113 -12.89 -0.74 -5.02
CA ILE A 113 -13.51 -0.45 -3.73
C ILE A 113 -13.46 1.06 -3.52
N TYR A 114 -14.63 1.67 -3.33
CA TYR A 114 -14.76 3.10 -3.07
C TYR A 114 -14.70 3.38 -1.57
N ASN A 115 -13.96 4.41 -1.19
CA ASN A 115 -13.72 4.86 0.18
C ASN A 115 -13.52 3.68 1.16
N PRO A 116 -12.59 2.75 0.87
CA PRO A 116 -12.36 1.60 1.75
C PRO A 116 -11.87 2.06 3.12
N HIS A 117 -12.21 1.27 4.15
CA HIS A 117 -11.43 1.25 5.37
C HIS A 117 -10.07 0.63 5.04
N TYR A 118 -8.99 1.25 5.50
CA TYR A 118 -7.63 0.75 5.25
C TYR A 118 -6.80 0.77 6.52
N GLU A 119 -5.88 -0.19 6.60
CA GLU A 119 -4.89 -0.31 7.66
C GLU A 119 -3.54 -0.64 7.02
N ILE A 120 -2.53 0.15 7.33
CA ILE A 120 -1.17 -0.07 6.85
C ILE A 120 -0.59 -1.27 7.61
N GLN A 121 -0.19 -2.31 6.86
CA GLN A 121 0.53 -3.45 7.44
C GLN A 121 2.01 -3.07 7.58
N ARG A 122 2.65 -3.53 8.66
CA ARG A 122 4.05 -3.21 8.97
C ARG A 122 5.01 -3.95 8.06
#